data_AF-A1SN45-F1
#
_entry.id   AF-A1SN45-F1
#
_cell.length_a   1.000
_cell.length_b   1.000
_cell.length_c   1.000
_cell.angle_alpha   90.00
_cell.angle_beta   90.00
_cell.angle_gamma   90.00
#
_symmetry.space_group_name_H-M   'P 1'
#
loop_
_entity.id
_entity.type
_entity.pdbx_description
1 polymer ?
#
loop_
_entity_poly.entity_id
_entity_poly.type
_entity_poly.pdbx_seq_one_letter_code
_entity_poly.pdbx_strand_id
1 'polypeptide(L)'
;MSAPGFAVDLDELLDVVDELVRCGVALDALLDDVVGRVAALQQTWSGSAADAQAGAQAEWESGFREMSAALAVMRSAADTAHDNYERAATTNLRMWEQVR
;
A
#
# COMPACT_ATOMS: atom_id res chain seq x y z
N MET A 1 1.81 36.40 7.04
CA MET A 1 1.04 35.17 7.33
C MET A 1 1.77 34.02 6.65
N SER A 2 2.61 33.28 7.38
CA SER A 2 3.11 32.00 6.86
C SER A 2 1.94 31.02 6.87
N ALA A 3 1.73 30.32 5.75
CA ALA A 3 0.79 29.20 5.69
C ALA A 3 1.13 28.21 6.82
N PRO A 4 0.13 27.56 7.44
CA PRO A 4 0.41 26.45 8.34
C PRO A 4 1.24 25.43 7.54
N GLY A 5 2.44 25.13 8.01
CA GLY A 5 3.30 24.15 7.38
C GLY A 5 2.56 22.81 7.39
N PHE A 6 2.24 22.28 6.22
CA PHE A 6 1.82 20.89 6.11
C PHE A 6 3.00 20.02 6.58
N ALA A 7 2.90 19.50 7.80
CA ALA A 7 3.79 18.47 8.31
C ALA A 7 3.05 17.14 8.16
N VAL A 8 3.66 16.20 7.43
CA VAL A 8 3.18 14.83 7.35
C VAL A 8 3.84 14.07 8.50
N ASP A 9 3.01 13.42 9.33
CA ASP A 9 3.51 12.44 10.29
C ASP A 9 3.90 11.18 9.50
N LEU A 10 5.21 10.94 9.40
CA LEU A 10 5.75 9.83 8.62
C LEU A 10 5.53 8.48 9.30
N ASP A 11 5.45 8.46 10.62
CA ASP A 11 5.21 7.24 11.38
C ASP A 11 3.74 6.83 11.20
N GLU A 12 2.81 7.79 11.30
CA GLU A 12 1.39 7.56 11.00
C GLU A 12 1.18 7.11 9.55
N LEU A 13 1.90 7.69 8.59
CA LEU A 13 1.85 7.25 7.19
C LEU A 13 2.28 5.78 7.03
N LEU A 14 3.36 5.37 7.69
CA LEU A 14 3.84 3.99 7.64
C LEU A 14 2.84 3.02 8.28
N ASP A 15 2.23 3.39 9.40
CA ASP A 15 1.19 2.60 10.08
C ASP A 15 -0.02 2.37 9.16
N VAL A 16 -0.48 3.43 8.48
CA VAL A 16 -1.59 3.34 7.50
C VAL A 16 -1.22 2.46 6.32
N VAL A 17 0.01 2.58 5.79
CA VAL A 17 0.49 1.71 4.70
C VAL A 17 0.47 0.24 5.15
N ASP A 18 0.92 -0.07 6.36
CA ASP A 18 0.93 -1.43 6.90
C ASP A 18 -0.48 -1.98 7.16
N GLU A 19 -1.43 -1.12 7.55
CA GLU A 19 -2.85 -1.49 7.63
C GLU A 19 -3.44 -1.82 6.25
N LEU A 20 -3.17 -0.99 5.24
CA LEU A 20 -3.65 -1.20 3.88
C LEU A 20 -3.07 -2.47 3.26
N VAL A 21 -1.80 -2.78 3.49
CA VAL A 21 -1.18 -4.05 3.05
C VAL A 21 -1.90 -5.24 3.70
N ARG A 22 -2.14 -5.20 5.02
CA ARG A 22 -2.85 -6.29 5.72
C ARG A 22 -4.28 -6.47 5.21
N CYS A 23 -5.00 -5.38 5.00
CA CYS A 23 -6.34 -5.39 4.43
C CYS A 23 -6.33 -6.02 3.03
N GLY A 24 -5.39 -5.60 2.18
CA GLY A 24 -5.22 -6.14 0.84
C GLY A 24 -5.01 -7.66 0.84
N VAL A 25 -4.10 -8.17 1.67
CA VAL A 25 -3.85 -9.62 1.79
C VAL A 25 -5.10 -10.39 2.24
N ALA A 26 -5.87 -9.83 3.17
CA ALA A 26 -7.10 -10.46 3.62
C ALA A 26 -8.18 -10.52 2.51
N LEU A 27 -8.31 -9.45 1.72
CA LEU A 27 -9.25 -9.40 0.60
C LEU A 27 -8.84 -10.36 -0.52
N ASP A 28 -7.55 -10.44 -0.83
CA ASP A 28 -7.01 -11.34 -1.84
C ASP A 28 -7.28 -12.81 -1.49
N ALA A 29 -7.03 -13.20 -0.23
CA ALA A 29 -7.34 -14.54 0.26
C ALA A 29 -8.84 -14.90 0.18
N LEU A 30 -9.73 -13.92 0.44
CA LEU A 30 -11.17 -14.12 0.28
C LEU A 30 -11.55 -14.32 -1.19
N LEU A 31 -10.92 -13.58 -2.10
CA LEU A 31 -11.19 -13.73 -3.51
C LEU A 31 -10.67 -15.06 -4.05
N ASP A 32 -9.48 -15.50 -3.63
CA ASP A 32 -8.94 -16.82 -3.98
C ASP A 32 -9.90 -17.96 -3.57
N ASP A 33 -10.53 -17.86 -2.39
CA ASP A 33 -11.56 -18.81 -1.96
C ASP A 33 -12.80 -18.77 -2.88
N VAL A 34 -13.25 -17.57 -3.28
CA VAL A 34 -14.34 -17.41 -4.25
C VAL A 34 -13.97 -18.03 -5.61
N VAL A 35 -12.75 -17.81 -6.09
CA VAL A 35 -12.25 -18.38 -7.35
C VAL A 35 -12.21 -19.90 -7.28
N GLY A 36 -11.69 -20.47 -6.19
CA GLY A 36 -11.66 -21.92 -6.01
C GLY A 36 -13.06 -22.54 -6.07
N ARG A 37 -14.05 -21.90 -5.45
CA ARG A 37 -15.45 -22.34 -5.49
C ARG A 37 -16.06 -22.19 -6.89
N VAL A 38 -15.79 -21.08 -7.57
CA VAL A 38 -16.27 -20.85 -8.94
C VAL A 38 -15.66 -21.87 -9.91
N ALA A 39 -14.37 -22.16 -9.79
CA ALA A 39 -13.68 -23.15 -10.63
C ALA A 39 -14.29 -24.55 -10.47
N ALA A 40 -14.69 -24.92 -9.24
CA ALA A 40 -15.40 -26.17 -9.00
C ALA A 40 -16.78 -26.19 -9.70
N LEU A 41 -17.51 -25.07 -9.70
CA LEU A 41 -18.81 -24.92 -10.37
C LEU A 41 -18.70 -24.89 -11.90
N GLN A 42 -17.63 -24.30 -12.45
CA GLN A 42 -17.39 -24.17 -13.89
C GLN A 42 -17.25 -25.50 -14.63
N GLN A 43 -17.06 -26.63 -13.92
CA GLN A 43 -17.18 -27.96 -14.53
C GLN A 43 -18.56 -28.23 -15.14
N THR A 44 -19.59 -27.51 -14.68
CA THR A 44 -20.98 -27.62 -15.15
C THR A 44 -21.58 -26.29 -15.59
N TRP A 45 -20.92 -25.17 -15.28
CA TRP A 45 -21.38 -23.82 -15.55
C TRP A 45 -20.49 -23.12 -16.58
N SER A 46 -21.00 -22.98 -17.80
CA SER A 46 -20.35 -22.32 -18.93
C SER A 46 -21.20 -21.18 -19.49
N GLY A 47 -20.58 -20.30 -20.27
CA GLY A 47 -21.25 -19.19 -20.97
C GLY A 47 -20.95 -17.83 -20.37
N SER A 48 -21.73 -16.81 -20.75
CA SER A 48 -21.41 -15.40 -20.50
C SER A 48 -21.16 -15.04 -19.03
N ALA A 49 -21.83 -15.71 -18.09
CA ALA A 49 -21.63 -15.45 -16.66
C ALA A 49 -20.30 -16.04 -16.13
N ALA A 50 -19.83 -17.15 -16.71
CA ALA A 50 -18.52 -17.72 -16.40
C ALA A 50 -17.39 -16.81 -16.93
N ASP A 51 -17.57 -16.29 -18.16
CA ASP A 51 -16.63 -15.33 -18.77
C ASP A 51 -16.58 -14.00 -18.00
N ALA A 52 -17.74 -13.49 -17.56
CA ALA A 52 -17.83 -12.28 -16.76
C ALA A 52 -17.07 -12.41 -15.43
N GLN A 53 -17.15 -13.58 -14.78
CA GLN A 53 -16.40 -13.80 -13.55
C GLN A 53 -14.90 -13.92 -13.79
N ALA A 54 -14.46 -14.58 -14.86
CA ALA A 54 -13.06 -14.61 -15.23
C ALA A 54 -12.51 -13.19 -15.50
N GLY A 55 -13.32 -12.33 -16.14
CA GLY A 55 -12.99 -10.92 -16.33
C GLY A 55 -12.86 -10.14 -15.02
N ALA A 56 -13.84 -10.27 -14.12
CA ALA A 56 -13.79 -9.63 -12.81
C ALA A 56 -12.58 -10.06 -11.97
N GLN A 57 -12.21 -11.34 -12.06
CA GLN A 57 -11.00 -11.87 -11.41
C GLN A 57 -9.72 -11.21 -11.96
N ALA A 58 -9.59 -11.14 -13.29
CA ALA A 58 -8.42 -10.54 -13.92
C ALA A 58 -8.29 -9.04 -13.59
N GLU A 59 -9.43 -8.33 -13.53
CA GLU A 59 -9.47 -6.92 -13.11
C GLU A 59 -9.02 -6.75 -11.67
N TRP A 60 -9.50 -7.60 -10.75
CA TRP A 60 -9.04 -7.58 -9.36
C TRP A 60 -7.54 -7.82 -9.25
N GLU A 61 -7.02 -8.89 -9.85
CA GLU A 61 -5.59 -9.22 -9.76
C GLU A 61 -4.72 -8.08 -10.30
N SER A 62 -5.19 -7.40 -11.36
CA SER A 62 -4.51 -6.22 -11.89
C SER A 62 -4.53 -5.07 -10.90
N GLY A 63 -5.70 -4.73 -10.35
CA GLY A 63 -5.84 -3.64 -9.38
C GLY A 63 -5.08 -3.90 -8.08
N PHE A 64 -5.07 -5.14 -7.61
CA PHE A 64 -4.32 -5.56 -6.42
C PHE A 64 -2.81 -5.40 -6.60
N ARG A 65 -2.27 -5.78 -7.77
CA ARG A 65 -0.86 -5.55 -8.12
C ARG A 65 -0.53 -4.07 -8.15
N GLU A 66 -1.40 -3.25 -8.75
CA GLU A 66 -1.22 -1.79 -8.82
C GLU A 66 -1.22 -1.17 -7.42
N MET A 67 -2.20 -1.51 -6.58
CA MET A 67 -2.28 -1.06 -5.20
C MET A 67 -1.02 -1.45 -4.40
N SER A 68 -0.57 -2.71 -4.52
CA SER A 68 0.61 -3.21 -3.83
C SER A 68 1.88 -2.45 -4.25
N ALA A 69 2.03 -2.18 -5.54
CA ALA A 69 3.15 -1.39 -6.06
C ALA A 69 3.11 0.05 -5.54
N ALA A 70 1.94 0.69 -5.52
CA ALA A 70 1.76 2.05 -5.00
C ALA A 70 2.08 2.14 -3.49
N LEU A 71 1.66 1.15 -2.70
CA LEU A 71 1.97 1.07 -1.27
C LEU A 71 3.48 0.93 -1.02
N ALA A 72 4.18 0.12 -1.82
CA ALA A 72 5.64 0.01 -1.75
C ALA A 72 6.35 1.33 -2.06
N VAL A 73 5.85 2.08 -3.06
CA VAL A 73 6.37 3.42 -3.39
C VAL A 73 6.15 4.39 -2.23
N MET A 74 4.95 4.40 -1.63
CA MET A 74 4.65 5.26 -0.48
C MET A 74 5.54 4.97 0.72
N ARG A 75 5.76 3.69 1.06
CA ARG A 75 6.69 3.30 2.13
C ARG A 75 8.11 3.78 1.87
N SER A 76 8.64 3.55 0.67
CA SER A 76 9.99 4.00 0.29
C SER A 76 10.15 5.53 0.38
N ALA A 77 9.12 6.28 -0.02
CA ALA A 77 9.11 7.73 0.10
C ALA A 77 9.10 8.20 1.57
N ALA A 78 8.32 7.53 2.42
CA ALA A 78 8.26 7.80 3.86
C ALA A 78 9.60 7.52 4.54
N ASP A 79 10.21 6.36 4.28
CA ASP A 79 11.53 5.98 4.80
C ASP A 79 12.60 7.01 4.39
N THR A 80 12.61 7.42 3.12
CA THR A 80 13.53 8.44 2.61
C THR A 80 13.34 9.78 3.31
N ALA A 81 12.09 10.19 3.57
CA ALA A 81 11.79 11.42 4.28
C ALA A 81 12.25 11.36 5.73
N HIS A 82 12.06 10.22 6.40
CA HIS A 82 12.47 9.98 7.78
C HIS A 82 14.00 10.14 7.92
N ASP A 83 14.76 9.46 7.07
CA ASP A 83 16.23 9.55 7.01
C ASP A 83 16.72 10.97 6.74
N ASN A 84 16.01 11.73 5.90
CA ASN A 84 16.38 13.11 5.61
C ASN A 84 16.16 14.02 6.82
N TYR A 85 15.03 13.88 7.52
CA TYR A 85 14.72 14.67 8.69
C TYR A 85 15.64 14.35 9.87
N GLU A 86 15.91 13.07 10.13
CA GLU A 86 16.81 12.64 11.20
C GLU A 86 18.24 13.18 10.97
N ARG A 87 18.75 13.09 9.74
CA ARG A 87 20.06 13.63 9.38
C ARG A 87 20.13 15.15 9.54
N ALA A 88 19.08 15.86 9.13
CA ALA A 88 19.01 17.32 9.28
C ALA A 88 19.00 17.72 10.76
N ALA A 89 18.21 17.06 11.59
CA ALA A 89 18.14 17.30 13.03
C ALA A 89 19.51 17.03 13.70
N THR A 90 20.10 15.88 13.43
CA THR A 90 21.42 15.48 13.98
C THR A 90 22.52 16.46 13.58
N THR A 91 22.53 16.88 12.31
CA THR A 91 23.53 17.84 11.81
C THR A 91 23.35 19.21 12.47
N ASN A 92 22.11 19.67 12.62
CA ASN A 92 21.82 20.93 13.31
C ASN A 92 22.25 20.89 14.78
N LEU A 93 21.94 19.81 15.51
CA LEU A 93 22.37 19.63 16.90
C LEU A 93 23.89 19.67 17.03
N ARG A 94 24.62 18.95 16.17
CA ARG A 94 26.09 18.96 16.15
C ARG A 94 26.65 20.36 15.89
N MET A 95 26.07 21.11 14.94
CA MET A 95 26.52 22.48 14.66
C MET A 95 26.30 23.40 15.86
N TRP A 96 25.19 23.25 16.58
CA TRP A 96 24.89 24.08 17.75
C TRP A 96 25.80 23.76 18.94
N GLU A 97 26.21 22.50 19.11
CA GLU A 97 27.21 22.10 20.11
C GLU A 97 28.60 22.70 19.83
N GLN A 98 28.94 22.93 18.56
CA GLN A 98 30.23 23.51 18.16
C GLN A 98 30.32 25.03 18.32
N VAL A 99 29.17 25.70 18.41
CA VAL A 99 29.07 27.17 18.55
C VAL A 99 28.91 27.57 20.03
N ARG A 100 28.75 26.60 20.93
CA ARG A 100 28.71 26.80 22.39
C ARG A 100 30.10 26.63 23.01
#